data_AF-A0A7X7SWP7-F1
#
_entry.id   AF-A0A7X7SWP7-F1
#
_cell.length_a   1.000
_cell.length_b   1.000
_cell.length_c   1.000
_cell.angle_alpha   90.00
_cell.angle_beta   90.00
_cell.angle_gamma   90.00
#
_symmetry.space_group_name_H-M   'P 1'
#
loop_
_entity.id
_entity.type
_entity.pdbx_description
1 polymer ?
#
loop_
_entity_poly.entity_id
_entity_poly.type
_entity_poly.pdbx_seq_one_letter_code
_entity_poly.pdbx_strand_id
1 'polypeptide(L)'
;MRDISMERVNETRKKILDIIKSPILTHEQKVASLANTADSLLEVLDLPQGLDELMNVPADRKCICDLNEGHAPLRPRYIIPDYAKFMKEGSRFLQLAPPTDLYEALNSLLIFYKHVPSVTNFPVYLGQLDTLLEPFMQDVDDTTAKKLLRGFLVHVDRTILDSFSHANIGPKPTRTGRLLLEVEAELTQAVPNLTLKYEEGVTDDDFAIQAVKTALRSAKPSFANHRMFTQELGENYVIASCYNGLPLGGGSYTLCRLILGNIAKRAGGIEDFRTNQLPYVMDIMARYMDSRIRFEVEESGFFENNFLAREGFISRKRFTAMFGLVGLAECVNILLEKEGRPGRFGHDEYATELGESIIKQIYEFSEKHHNPYCEITGGHFLLHAQVGISEDQNISPGTRIPIGEEPDEMIDHLMVVNHFHKYFPSGTGDIFPIDVTVHQNPEYVLDIVKGSFRKELRYLSFYEKNSDVIRITGYLVKRSEIEKLKSGQNVLQDTTALGMGAVMNGKILDRKVR
;
A
#
# COMPACT_ATOMS: atom_id res chain seq x y z
N MET A 1 -26.70 0.94 17.39
CA MET A 1 -26.73 0.82 15.91
C MET A 1 -27.77 1.79 15.37
N ARG A 2 -27.42 2.55 14.33
CA ARG A 2 -28.37 3.45 13.66
C ARG A 2 -29.32 2.67 12.76
N ASP A 3 -30.51 3.20 12.53
CA ASP A 3 -31.50 2.58 11.65
C ASP A 3 -31.05 2.61 10.19
N ILE A 4 -31.45 1.59 9.42
CA ILE A 4 -31.19 1.48 7.97
C ILE A 4 -32.50 1.50 7.20
N SER A 5 -32.50 2.12 6.02
CA SER A 5 -33.68 2.17 5.16
C SER A 5 -33.98 0.80 4.54
N MET A 6 -35.27 0.53 4.30
CA MET A 6 -35.69 -0.70 3.60
C MET A 6 -35.18 -0.75 2.15
N GLU A 7 -34.98 0.41 1.54
CA GLU A 7 -34.35 0.53 0.21
C GLU A 7 -32.92 -0.03 0.24
N ARG A 8 -32.07 0.44 1.16
CA ARG A 8 -30.70 -0.05 1.32
C ARG A 8 -30.63 -1.54 1.65
N VAL A 9 -31.58 -2.04 2.45
CA VAL A 9 -31.70 -3.48 2.72
C VAL A 9 -31.95 -4.26 1.43
N ASN A 10 -32.87 -3.80 0.59
CA ASN A 10 -33.20 -4.49 -0.66
C ASN A 10 -32.08 -4.37 -1.70
N GLU A 11 -31.39 -3.23 -1.79
CA GLU A 11 -30.18 -3.06 -2.61
C GLU A 11 -29.08 -4.05 -2.19
N THR A 12 -28.86 -4.17 -0.88
CA THR A 12 -27.88 -5.11 -0.31
C THR A 12 -28.26 -6.56 -0.63
N ARG A 13 -29.55 -6.93 -0.50
CA ARG A 13 -30.04 -8.27 -0.87
C ARG A 13 -29.79 -8.58 -2.35
N LYS A 14 -30.00 -7.61 -3.23
CA LYS A 14 -29.71 -7.76 -4.66
C LYS A 14 -28.21 -7.95 -4.89
N LYS A 15 -27.37 -7.12 -4.27
CA LYS A 15 -25.90 -7.23 -4.35
C LYS A 15 -25.39 -8.60 -3.88
N ILE A 16 -25.95 -9.14 -2.78
CA ILE A 16 -25.66 -10.49 -2.29
C ILE A 16 -25.99 -11.54 -3.36
N LEU A 17 -27.17 -11.44 -3.98
CA LEU A 17 -27.58 -12.37 -5.04
C LEU A 17 -26.68 -12.28 -6.27
N ASP A 18 -26.25 -11.06 -6.63
CA ASP A 18 -25.34 -10.83 -7.75
C ASP A 18 -23.95 -11.44 -7.49
N ILE A 19 -23.43 -11.32 -6.26
CA ILE A 19 -22.18 -11.99 -5.85
C ILE A 19 -22.32 -13.51 -5.99
N ILE A 20 -23.40 -14.10 -5.47
CA ILE A 20 -23.63 -15.55 -5.51
C ILE A 20 -23.71 -16.05 -6.96
N LYS A 21 -24.45 -15.32 -7.80
CA LYS A 21 -24.66 -15.67 -9.22
C LYS A 21 -23.50 -15.30 -10.13
N SER A 22 -22.48 -14.59 -9.62
CA SER A 22 -21.37 -14.14 -10.45
C SER A 22 -20.66 -15.31 -11.14
N PRO A 23 -20.48 -15.27 -12.47
CA PRO A 23 -19.75 -16.28 -13.22
C PRO A 23 -18.22 -16.03 -13.23
N ILE A 24 -17.77 -14.84 -12.81
CA ILE A 24 -16.36 -14.43 -12.86
C ILE A 24 -15.65 -14.53 -11.52
N LEU A 25 -16.38 -14.57 -10.40
CA LEU A 25 -15.79 -14.69 -9.06
C LEU A 25 -15.53 -16.16 -8.70
N THR A 26 -14.35 -16.43 -8.13
CA THR A 26 -14.01 -17.72 -7.50
C THR A 26 -14.82 -17.94 -6.21
N HIS A 27 -14.71 -19.13 -5.62
CA HIS A 27 -15.39 -19.43 -4.36
C HIS A 27 -14.93 -18.50 -3.23
N GLU A 28 -13.62 -18.34 -3.08
CA GLU A 28 -12.98 -17.51 -2.05
C GLU A 28 -13.37 -16.04 -2.21
N GLN A 29 -13.34 -15.53 -3.45
CA GLN A 29 -13.78 -14.16 -3.78
C GLN A 29 -15.25 -13.92 -3.43
N LYS A 30 -16.12 -14.90 -3.67
CA LYS A 30 -17.54 -14.82 -3.29
C LYS A 30 -17.69 -14.75 -1.77
N VAL A 31 -17.01 -15.62 -1.03
CA VAL A 31 -17.07 -15.64 0.44
C VAL A 31 -16.56 -14.31 1.02
N ALA A 32 -15.42 -13.81 0.55
CA ALA A 32 -14.88 -12.51 0.98
C ALA A 32 -15.84 -11.35 0.66
N SER A 33 -16.41 -11.31 -0.55
CA SER A 33 -17.35 -10.26 -0.96
C SER A 33 -18.64 -10.28 -0.15
N LEU A 34 -19.13 -11.47 0.21
CA LEU A 34 -20.30 -11.62 1.08
C LEU A 34 -20.01 -11.12 2.49
N ALA A 35 -18.84 -11.43 3.06
CA ALA A 35 -18.43 -10.92 4.37
C ALA A 35 -18.36 -9.39 4.38
N ASN A 36 -17.73 -8.79 3.37
CA ASN A 36 -17.64 -7.32 3.25
C ASN A 36 -19.02 -6.67 3.08
N THR A 37 -19.93 -7.32 2.36
CA THR A 37 -21.30 -6.83 2.18
C THR A 37 -22.10 -6.90 3.47
N ALA A 38 -21.86 -7.91 4.31
CA ALA A 38 -22.52 -8.05 5.61
C ALA A 38 -22.04 -6.98 6.61
N ASP A 39 -20.73 -6.75 6.69
CA ASP A 39 -20.14 -5.66 7.49
C ASP A 39 -20.71 -4.30 7.06
N SER A 40 -20.68 -4.01 5.75
CA SER A 40 -21.15 -2.73 5.19
C SER A 40 -22.66 -2.47 5.37
N LEU A 41 -23.43 -3.46 5.84
CA LEU A 41 -24.85 -3.28 6.16
C LEU A 41 -25.06 -2.70 7.57
N LEU A 42 -24.09 -2.87 8.46
CA LEU A 42 -24.16 -2.42 9.84
C LEU A 42 -23.89 -0.91 9.94
N GLU A 43 -24.57 -0.23 10.86
CA GLU A 43 -24.35 1.19 11.16
C GLU A 43 -24.00 1.36 12.64
N VAL A 44 -22.77 1.00 12.99
CA VAL A 44 -22.29 1.00 14.39
C VAL A 44 -21.53 2.26 14.77
N LEU A 45 -20.97 2.97 13.78
CA LEU A 45 -20.16 4.17 14.00
C LEU A 45 -20.99 5.42 14.28
N ASP A 46 -20.46 6.29 15.14
CA ASP A 46 -20.96 7.65 15.36
C ASP A 46 -20.38 8.57 14.29
N LEU A 47 -21.13 8.75 13.19
CA LEU A 47 -20.64 9.53 12.07
C LEU A 47 -20.63 11.03 12.39
N PRO A 48 -19.55 11.75 12.04
CA PRO A 48 -19.51 13.20 12.19
C PRO A 48 -20.56 13.88 11.28
N GLN A 49 -21.21 14.91 11.81
CA GLN A 49 -22.06 15.79 10.99
C GLN A 49 -21.26 16.35 9.81
N GLY A 50 -21.87 16.34 8.63
CA GLY A 50 -21.24 16.79 7.37
C GLY A 50 -20.53 15.68 6.58
N LEU A 51 -20.39 14.45 7.11
CA LEU A 51 -19.75 13.37 6.37
C LEU A 51 -20.50 12.99 5.08
N ASP A 52 -21.83 12.94 5.12
CA ASP A 52 -22.63 12.49 3.97
C ASP A 52 -22.43 13.38 2.74
N GLU A 53 -22.34 14.70 2.91
CA GLU A 53 -22.12 15.62 1.79
C GLU A 53 -20.70 15.55 1.19
N LEU A 54 -19.76 14.91 1.89
CA LEU A 54 -18.36 14.75 1.47
C LEU A 54 -18.06 13.33 0.96
N MET A 55 -18.73 12.31 1.48
CA MET A 55 -18.42 10.90 1.21
C MET A 55 -19.53 10.18 0.45
N ASN A 56 -20.79 10.48 0.76
CA ASN A 56 -21.98 9.80 0.22
C ASN A 56 -22.64 10.62 -0.90
N VAL A 57 -21.81 11.08 -1.82
CA VAL A 57 -22.17 11.85 -3.02
C VAL A 57 -21.58 11.19 -4.27
N PRO A 58 -22.05 11.56 -5.49
CA PRO A 58 -21.44 11.11 -6.73
C PRO A 58 -19.92 11.31 -6.78
N ALA A 59 -19.23 10.42 -7.49
CA ALA A 59 -17.77 10.31 -7.45
C ALA A 59 -17.02 11.61 -7.81
N ASP A 60 -17.57 12.42 -8.72
CA ASP A 60 -17.01 13.70 -9.17
C ASP A 60 -17.11 14.82 -8.12
N ARG A 61 -17.90 14.61 -7.07
CA ARG A 61 -18.08 15.53 -5.92
C ARG A 61 -17.53 14.98 -4.61
N LYS A 62 -17.21 13.68 -4.56
CA LYS A 62 -16.71 13.00 -3.37
C LYS A 62 -15.37 13.60 -2.93
N CYS A 63 -15.28 14.04 -1.69
CA CYS A 63 -14.07 14.65 -1.11
C CYS A 63 -13.35 13.71 -0.14
N ILE A 64 -14.07 12.75 0.46
CA ILE A 64 -13.51 11.74 1.37
C ILE A 64 -13.82 10.35 0.81
N CYS A 65 -12.84 9.46 0.85
CA CYS A 65 -12.99 8.06 0.49
C CYS A 65 -12.36 7.18 1.57
N ASP A 66 -13.12 6.24 2.11
CA ASP A 66 -12.69 5.30 3.15
C ASP A 66 -12.18 3.97 2.57
N LEU A 67 -11.92 3.93 1.26
CA LEU A 67 -11.41 2.77 0.54
C LEU A 67 -12.28 1.51 0.71
N ASN A 68 -13.59 1.67 0.94
CA ASN A 68 -14.55 0.59 1.15
C ASN A 68 -14.18 -0.32 2.34
N GLU A 69 -13.68 0.25 3.44
CA GLU A 69 -13.31 -0.50 4.66
C GLU A 69 -14.51 -1.05 5.48
N GLY A 70 -15.73 -0.99 4.96
CA GLY A 70 -16.92 -1.40 5.71
C GLY A 70 -17.34 -0.39 6.77
N HIS A 71 -18.52 -0.60 7.34
CA HIS A 71 -19.17 0.35 8.27
C HIS A 71 -19.16 -0.15 9.72
N ALA A 72 -18.68 -1.37 9.96
CA ALA A 72 -18.48 -1.98 11.26
C ALA A 72 -17.11 -2.67 11.30
N PRO A 73 -16.02 -1.89 11.48
CA PRO A 73 -14.69 -2.42 11.38
C PRO A 73 -14.42 -3.48 12.47
N LEU A 74 -14.33 -4.74 12.05
CA LEU A 74 -14.14 -5.89 12.94
C LEU A 74 -12.66 -6.21 13.23
N ARG A 75 -11.75 -5.49 12.58
CA ARG A 75 -10.30 -5.68 12.64
C ARG A 75 -9.59 -4.45 12.07
N PRO A 76 -8.33 -4.19 12.47
CA PRO A 76 -7.51 -3.19 11.81
C PRO A 76 -7.32 -3.46 10.32
N ARG A 77 -7.22 -2.40 9.53
CA ARG A 77 -6.97 -2.46 8.08
C ARG A 77 -5.68 -3.21 7.77
N TYR A 78 -4.60 -2.87 8.47
CA TYR A 78 -3.27 -3.45 8.28
C TYR A 78 -2.72 -3.98 9.59
N ILE A 79 -2.33 -5.25 9.57
CA ILE A 79 -1.77 -5.96 10.72
C ILE A 79 -0.38 -6.45 10.35
N ILE A 80 0.59 -6.14 11.20
CA ILE A 80 2.01 -6.41 10.99
C ILE A 80 2.50 -7.31 12.13
N PRO A 81 2.32 -8.64 12.04
CA PRO A 81 2.80 -9.55 13.07
C PRO A 81 4.33 -9.54 13.21
N ASP A 82 4.81 -9.70 14.43
CA ASP A 82 6.21 -10.00 14.71
C ASP A 82 6.51 -11.47 14.41
N TYR A 83 6.83 -11.74 13.14
CA TYR A 83 7.19 -13.08 12.70
C TYR A 83 8.51 -13.56 13.33
N ALA A 84 9.43 -12.67 13.70
CA ALA A 84 10.68 -13.10 14.33
C ALA A 84 10.41 -13.70 15.72
N LYS A 85 9.50 -13.08 16.49
CA LYS A 85 8.99 -13.65 17.73
C LYS A 85 8.31 -15.01 17.50
N PHE A 86 7.46 -15.12 16.48
CA PHE A 86 6.82 -16.38 16.12
C PHE A 86 7.84 -17.49 15.80
N MET A 87 8.85 -17.21 14.99
CA MET A 87 9.90 -18.18 14.66
C MET A 87 10.70 -18.63 15.88
N LYS A 88 10.80 -17.80 16.91
CA LYS A 88 11.53 -18.12 18.16
C LYS A 88 10.68 -18.90 19.16
N GLU A 89 9.39 -18.57 19.26
CA GLU A 89 8.51 -19.04 20.35
C GLU A 89 7.48 -20.09 19.90
N GLY A 90 7.24 -20.23 18.60
CA GLY A 90 6.12 -21.00 18.07
C GLY A 90 4.78 -20.31 18.35
N SER A 91 3.66 -21.04 18.24
CA SER A 91 2.33 -20.56 18.61
C SER A 91 1.54 -21.66 19.31
N ARG A 92 1.00 -21.36 20.50
CA ARG A 92 0.21 -22.32 21.26
C ARG A 92 -1.16 -22.52 20.63
N PHE A 93 -1.79 -21.44 20.19
CA PHE A 93 -3.08 -21.44 19.52
C PHE A 93 -3.06 -22.27 18.24
N LEU A 94 -1.99 -22.11 17.44
CA LEU A 94 -1.80 -22.88 16.21
C LEU A 94 -1.17 -24.26 16.46
N GLN A 95 -0.79 -24.57 17.70
CA GLN A 95 -0.12 -25.82 18.08
C GLN A 95 1.18 -26.07 17.30
N LEU A 96 1.95 -25.00 17.08
CA LEU A 96 3.23 -25.01 16.38
C LEU A 96 4.36 -24.80 17.39
N ALA A 97 5.31 -25.74 17.42
CA ALA A 97 6.58 -25.53 18.09
C ALA A 97 7.44 -24.52 17.30
N PRO A 98 8.45 -23.87 17.92
CA PRO A 98 9.47 -23.15 17.17
C PRO A 98 10.09 -24.07 16.10
N PRO A 99 10.18 -23.65 14.84
CA PRO A 99 10.82 -24.45 13.80
C PRO A 99 12.31 -24.65 14.12
N THR A 100 12.83 -25.81 13.73
CA THR A 100 14.22 -26.20 13.96
C THR A 100 15.05 -26.27 12.68
N ASP A 101 14.38 -26.33 11.52
CA ASP A 101 14.99 -26.37 10.20
C ASP A 101 14.20 -25.55 9.17
N LEU A 102 14.73 -25.47 7.95
CA LEU A 102 14.12 -24.69 6.87
C LEU A 102 12.75 -25.24 6.44
N TYR A 103 12.53 -26.55 6.51
CA TYR A 103 11.26 -27.17 6.11
C TYR A 103 10.15 -26.75 7.08
N GLU A 104 10.42 -26.87 8.37
CA GLU A 104 9.53 -26.46 9.44
C GLU A 104 9.31 -24.95 9.42
N ALA A 105 10.35 -24.16 9.15
CA ALA A 105 10.28 -22.71 9.08
C ALA A 105 9.33 -22.23 7.98
N LEU A 106 9.51 -22.73 6.75
CA LEU A 106 8.67 -22.38 5.62
C LEU A 106 7.22 -22.83 5.84
N ASN A 107 7.00 -24.05 6.32
CA ASN A 107 5.67 -24.56 6.61
C ASN A 107 4.96 -23.76 7.72
N SER A 108 5.67 -23.42 8.79
CA SER A 108 5.14 -22.65 9.91
C SER A 108 4.69 -21.24 9.49
N LEU A 109 5.48 -20.56 8.64
CA LEU A 109 5.09 -19.27 8.07
C LEU A 109 3.83 -19.39 7.20
N LEU A 110 3.74 -20.40 6.33
CA LEU A 110 2.55 -20.62 5.50
C LEU A 110 1.28 -20.83 6.34
N ILE A 111 1.38 -21.62 7.41
CA ILE A 111 0.27 -21.83 8.35
C ILE A 111 -0.10 -20.50 9.01
N PHE A 112 0.89 -19.76 9.53
CA PHE A 112 0.63 -18.50 10.22
C PHE A 112 -0.05 -17.46 9.30
N TYR A 113 0.43 -17.32 8.06
CA TYR A 113 -0.14 -16.39 7.07
C TYR A 113 -1.63 -16.60 6.82
N LYS A 114 -2.10 -17.86 6.88
CA LYS A 114 -3.53 -18.17 6.73
C LYS A 114 -4.41 -17.54 7.82
N HIS A 115 -3.83 -17.24 8.97
CA HIS A 115 -4.55 -16.77 10.15
C HIS A 115 -4.37 -15.27 10.44
N VAL A 116 -3.68 -14.54 9.57
CA VAL A 116 -3.50 -13.09 9.69
C VAL A 116 -4.53 -12.36 8.83
N PRO A 117 -5.54 -11.70 9.43
CA PRO A 117 -6.57 -11.03 8.66
C PRO A 117 -6.14 -9.62 8.26
N SER A 118 -6.84 -9.04 7.28
CA SER A 118 -6.72 -7.63 6.87
C SER A 118 -8.00 -7.21 6.17
N VAL A 119 -8.16 -5.95 5.74
CA VAL A 119 -9.35 -5.53 4.97
C VAL A 119 -9.65 -6.41 3.74
N THR A 120 -8.65 -7.08 3.16
CA THR A 120 -8.81 -8.00 2.02
C THR A 120 -8.92 -9.48 2.42
N ASN A 121 -8.87 -9.79 3.72
CA ASN A 121 -8.81 -11.14 4.31
C ASN A 121 -7.47 -11.89 4.07
N PHE A 122 -6.46 -11.22 3.55
CA PHE A 122 -5.12 -11.77 3.30
C PHE A 122 -4.04 -11.00 4.07
N PRO A 123 -2.93 -11.64 4.49
CA PRO A 123 -1.84 -10.95 5.19
C PRO A 123 -1.17 -9.91 4.29
N VAL A 124 -1.13 -8.66 4.74
CA VAL A 124 -0.50 -7.57 3.98
C VAL A 124 1.01 -7.47 4.18
N TYR A 125 1.56 -8.26 5.11
CA TYR A 125 2.97 -8.34 5.42
C TYR A 125 3.37 -9.79 5.70
N LEU A 126 4.43 -10.26 5.05
CA LEU A 126 4.95 -11.63 5.12
C LEU A 126 6.34 -11.69 5.78
N GLY A 127 6.75 -10.66 6.50
CA GLY A 127 8.04 -10.69 7.19
C GLY A 127 9.21 -10.18 6.35
N GLN A 128 10.33 -9.98 7.06
CA GLN A 128 11.62 -9.71 6.46
C GLN A 128 12.30 -11.05 6.16
N LEU A 129 11.87 -11.67 5.05
CA LEU A 129 12.06 -13.09 4.75
C LEU A 129 13.51 -13.53 4.78
N ASP A 130 14.40 -12.66 4.32
CA ASP A 130 15.82 -12.96 4.28
C ASP A 130 16.38 -13.21 5.68
N THR A 131 16.15 -12.29 6.62
CA THR A 131 16.58 -12.43 8.02
C THR A 131 15.80 -13.47 8.80
N LEU A 132 14.52 -13.68 8.49
CA LEU A 132 13.68 -14.67 9.16
C LEU A 132 14.14 -16.11 8.85
N LEU A 133 14.57 -16.35 7.61
CA LEU A 133 14.93 -17.69 7.15
C LEU A 133 16.44 -17.96 7.25
N GLU A 134 17.30 -16.94 7.25
CA GLU A 134 18.77 -17.09 7.33
C GLU A 134 19.25 -18.08 8.41
N PRO A 135 18.72 -18.06 9.66
CA PRO A 135 19.17 -18.99 10.69
C PRO A 135 18.96 -20.48 10.35
N PHE A 136 18.02 -20.79 9.46
CA PHE A 136 17.65 -22.16 9.09
C PHE A 136 18.39 -22.67 7.84
N MET A 137 19.28 -21.86 7.28
CA MET A 137 19.93 -22.13 5.99
C MET A 137 21.31 -22.79 6.12
N GLN A 138 21.85 -22.87 7.34
CA GLN A 138 23.24 -23.28 7.60
C GLN A 138 23.61 -24.63 6.98
N ASP A 139 22.71 -25.63 7.08
CA ASP A 139 22.95 -27.00 6.63
C ASP A 139 22.24 -27.35 5.31
N VAL A 140 21.71 -26.34 4.61
CA VAL A 140 20.98 -26.52 3.33
C VAL A 140 21.81 -25.93 2.21
N ASP A 141 22.19 -26.72 1.20
CA ASP A 141 22.91 -26.22 0.03
C ASP A 141 22.04 -25.30 -0.85
N ASP A 142 22.67 -24.45 -1.66
CA ASP A 142 21.96 -23.44 -2.49
C ASP A 142 20.93 -24.07 -3.44
N THR A 143 21.18 -25.26 -3.97
CA THR A 143 20.27 -25.92 -4.92
C THR A 143 19.00 -26.36 -4.20
N THR A 144 19.16 -27.02 -3.04
CA THR A 144 18.05 -27.44 -2.20
C THR A 144 17.29 -26.23 -1.65
N ALA A 145 18.00 -25.21 -1.14
CA ALA A 145 17.39 -24.00 -0.62
C ALA A 145 16.54 -23.29 -1.68
N LYS A 146 17.06 -23.10 -2.90
CA LYS A 146 16.28 -22.51 -4.00
C LYS A 146 15.05 -23.33 -4.37
N LYS A 147 15.15 -24.66 -4.35
CA LYS A 147 13.98 -25.53 -4.58
C LYS A 147 12.88 -25.31 -3.54
N LEU A 148 13.25 -25.17 -2.27
CA LEU A 148 12.32 -24.96 -1.17
C LEU A 148 11.71 -23.55 -1.21
N LEU A 149 12.54 -22.52 -1.38
CA LEU A 149 12.09 -21.13 -1.54
C LEU A 149 11.14 -20.98 -2.73
N ARG A 150 11.44 -21.64 -3.86
CA ARG A 150 10.54 -21.67 -5.02
C ARG A 150 9.18 -22.27 -4.69
N GLY A 151 9.16 -23.40 -3.99
CA GLY A 151 7.91 -24.03 -3.55
C GLY A 151 7.10 -23.13 -2.61
N PHE A 152 7.77 -22.46 -1.68
CA PHE A 152 7.17 -21.51 -0.75
C PHE A 152 6.56 -20.30 -1.46
N LEU A 153 7.30 -19.64 -2.35
CA LEU A 153 6.82 -18.48 -3.10
C LEU A 153 5.67 -18.85 -4.04
N VAL A 154 5.76 -20.01 -4.71
CA VAL A 154 4.64 -20.54 -5.52
C VAL A 154 3.41 -20.79 -4.65
N HIS A 155 3.56 -21.32 -3.44
CA HIS A 155 2.43 -21.51 -2.52
C HIS A 155 1.80 -20.17 -2.13
N VAL A 156 2.62 -19.17 -1.77
CA VAL A 156 2.16 -17.82 -1.47
C VAL A 156 1.35 -17.24 -2.64
N ASP A 157 1.89 -17.27 -3.86
CA ASP A 157 1.22 -16.76 -5.07
C ASP A 157 -0.03 -17.55 -5.49
N ARG A 158 -0.25 -18.76 -4.95
CA ARG A 158 -1.41 -19.60 -5.27
C ARG A 158 -2.48 -19.59 -4.19
N THR A 159 -2.18 -19.09 -3.00
CA THR A 159 -3.09 -19.16 -1.84
C THR A 159 -3.41 -17.80 -1.24
N ILE A 160 -2.54 -16.82 -1.45
CA ILE A 160 -2.74 -15.44 -1.05
C ILE A 160 -3.11 -14.66 -2.30
N LEU A 161 -4.41 -14.55 -2.57
CA LEU A 161 -4.96 -14.11 -3.86
C LEU A 161 -5.03 -12.58 -4.00
N ASP A 162 -4.16 -11.90 -3.27
CA ASP A 162 -4.09 -10.46 -3.16
C ASP A 162 -2.64 -9.98 -3.23
N SER A 163 -2.33 -9.20 -4.26
CA SER A 163 -1.00 -8.60 -4.48
C SER A 163 -0.67 -7.43 -3.56
N PHE A 164 -1.56 -7.08 -2.62
CA PHE A 164 -1.23 -6.30 -1.43
C PHE A 164 -0.49 -7.12 -0.35
N SER A 165 -0.05 -8.34 -0.62
CA SER A 165 0.81 -9.10 0.31
C SER A 165 2.27 -8.77 0.06
N HIS A 166 3.02 -8.39 1.09
CA HIS A 166 4.33 -7.76 0.92
C HIS A 166 5.42 -8.39 1.79
N ALA A 167 6.58 -8.69 1.21
CA ALA A 167 7.77 -9.16 1.92
C ALA A 167 8.90 -8.12 1.89
N ASN A 168 9.74 -8.12 2.92
CA ASN A 168 10.95 -7.29 2.98
C ASN A 168 12.23 -8.13 2.86
N ILE A 169 13.28 -7.48 2.38
CA ILE A 169 14.68 -7.93 2.49
C ILE A 169 15.61 -6.73 2.79
N GLY A 170 16.84 -7.00 3.22
CA GLY A 170 17.84 -5.97 3.52
C GLY A 170 17.59 -5.23 4.84
N PRO A 171 18.40 -4.21 5.19
CA PRO A 171 19.39 -3.55 4.34
C PRO A 171 20.72 -4.30 4.22
N LYS A 172 21.04 -5.17 5.17
CA LYS A 172 22.25 -5.99 5.10
C LYS A 172 22.01 -7.17 4.15
N PRO A 173 22.98 -7.47 3.28
CA PRO A 173 22.89 -8.66 2.43
C PRO A 173 22.97 -9.92 3.29
N THR A 174 22.21 -10.93 2.89
CA THR A 174 22.20 -12.27 3.48
C THR A 174 22.26 -13.30 2.35
N ARG A 175 22.65 -14.53 2.67
CA ARG A 175 22.64 -15.61 1.66
C ARG A 175 21.20 -15.87 1.18
N THR A 176 20.24 -15.90 2.10
CA THR A 176 18.82 -16.07 1.80
C THR A 176 18.31 -14.96 0.89
N GLY A 177 18.65 -13.70 1.17
CA GLY A 177 18.23 -12.55 0.35
C GLY A 177 18.66 -12.70 -1.10
N ARG A 178 19.90 -13.15 -1.35
CA ARG A 178 20.41 -13.40 -2.70
C ARG A 178 19.64 -14.52 -3.41
N LEU A 179 19.39 -15.63 -2.72
CA LEU A 179 18.63 -16.76 -3.27
C LEU A 179 17.16 -16.40 -3.53
N LEU A 180 16.54 -15.60 -2.67
CA LEU A 180 15.19 -15.08 -2.89
C LEU A 180 15.11 -14.23 -4.16
N LEU A 181 16.09 -13.35 -4.39
CA LEU A 181 16.17 -12.54 -5.62
C LEU A 181 16.32 -13.42 -6.88
N GLU A 182 17.17 -14.45 -6.84
CA GLU A 182 17.29 -15.41 -7.95
C GLU A 182 15.95 -16.10 -8.25
N VAL A 183 15.28 -16.61 -7.21
CA VAL A 183 14.01 -17.33 -7.38
C VAL A 183 12.90 -16.40 -7.86
N GLU A 184 12.84 -15.15 -7.38
CA GLU A 184 11.86 -14.16 -7.84
C GLU A 184 12.06 -13.78 -9.32
N ALA A 185 13.33 -13.66 -9.75
CA ALA A 185 13.67 -13.42 -11.15
C ALA A 185 13.26 -14.59 -12.06
N GLU A 186 13.30 -15.83 -11.56
CA GLU A 186 12.81 -17.02 -12.27
C GLU A 186 11.28 -17.10 -12.32
N LEU A 187 10.62 -16.82 -11.20
CA LEU A 187 9.18 -17.04 -11.04
C LEU A 187 8.32 -15.97 -11.71
N THR A 188 8.72 -14.70 -11.64
CA THR A 188 7.95 -13.56 -12.18
C THR A 188 6.47 -13.61 -11.75
N GLN A 189 6.26 -13.80 -10.45
CA GLN A 189 4.93 -13.88 -9.84
C GLN A 189 4.47 -12.51 -9.33
N ALA A 190 3.16 -12.30 -9.25
CA ALA A 190 2.63 -11.03 -8.76
C ALA A 190 2.69 -10.95 -7.22
N VAL A 191 2.59 -12.09 -6.54
CA VAL A 191 2.56 -12.19 -5.08
C VAL A 191 3.74 -13.05 -4.61
N PRO A 192 4.42 -12.68 -3.51
CA PRO A 192 4.26 -11.42 -2.79
C PRO A 192 4.88 -10.25 -3.57
N ASN A 193 4.45 -9.04 -3.27
CA ASN A 193 5.28 -7.86 -3.55
C ASN A 193 6.55 -7.93 -2.68
N LEU A 194 7.65 -7.32 -3.12
CA LEU A 194 8.94 -7.37 -2.42
C LEU A 194 9.55 -5.97 -2.35
N THR A 195 10.15 -5.64 -1.21
CA THR A 195 10.95 -4.42 -1.05
C THR A 195 12.31 -4.72 -0.43
N LEU A 196 13.35 -4.19 -1.07
CA LEU A 196 14.67 -4.02 -0.49
C LEU A 196 14.68 -2.73 0.33
N LYS A 197 14.84 -2.86 1.66
CA LYS A 197 15.28 -1.74 2.49
C LYS A 197 16.71 -1.44 2.07
N TYR A 198 16.99 -0.27 1.51
CA TYR A 198 18.31 0.06 0.96
C TYR A 198 18.95 1.18 1.77
N GLU A 199 20.23 1.01 2.10
CA GLU A 199 21.06 2.05 2.71
C GLU A 199 22.49 2.01 2.14
N GLU A 200 22.95 3.15 1.62
CA GLU A 200 24.31 3.29 1.09
C GLU A 200 25.35 3.08 2.20
N GLY A 201 26.31 2.17 1.98
CA GLY A 201 27.31 1.78 2.97
C GLY A 201 26.89 0.63 3.91
N VAL A 202 25.62 0.20 3.86
CA VAL A 202 25.12 -1.00 4.57
C VAL A 202 24.70 -2.09 3.60
N THR A 203 24.06 -1.71 2.50
CA THR A 203 23.71 -2.60 1.40
C THR A 203 24.87 -2.69 0.42
N ASP A 204 25.43 -3.89 0.25
CA ASP A 204 26.49 -4.12 -0.74
C ASP A 204 26.00 -3.82 -2.16
N ASP A 205 26.85 -3.19 -2.98
CA ASP A 205 26.51 -2.79 -4.34
C ASP A 205 26.16 -3.99 -5.22
N ASP A 206 26.84 -5.13 -5.06
CA ASP A 206 26.55 -6.32 -5.85
C ASP A 206 25.18 -6.94 -5.52
N PHE A 207 24.77 -6.90 -4.25
CA PHE A 207 23.44 -7.28 -3.81
C PHE A 207 22.37 -6.32 -4.34
N ALA A 208 22.64 -5.02 -4.30
CA ALA A 208 21.74 -4.02 -4.85
C ALA A 208 21.60 -4.13 -6.38
N ILE A 209 22.69 -4.40 -7.11
CA ILE A 209 22.66 -4.68 -8.55
C ILE A 209 21.87 -5.96 -8.85
N GLN A 210 22.00 -7.01 -8.03
CA GLN A 210 21.18 -8.21 -8.14
C GLN A 210 19.69 -7.89 -7.94
N ALA A 211 19.36 -7.04 -6.97
CA ALA A 211 17.99 -6.55 -6.75
C ALA A 211 17.48 -5.76 -7.96
N VAL A 212 18.29 -4.89 -8.56
CA VAL A 212 17.95 -4.17 -9.81
C VAL A 212 17.64 -5.16 -10.94
N LYS A 213 18.55 -6.13 -11.19
CA LYS A 213 18.35 -7.14 -12.24
C LYS A 213 17.06 -7.94 -12.04
N THR A 214 16.73 -8.24 -10.79
CA THR A 214 15.49 -8.93 -10.40
C THR A 214 14.27 -8.04 -10.64
N ALA A 215 14.33 -6.76 -10.27
CA ALA A 215 13.26 -5.78 -10.46
C ALA A 215 12.94 -5.56 -11.94
N LEU A 216 13.96 -5.47 -12.79
CA LEU A 216 13.78 -5.34 -14.24
C LEU A 216 13.05 -6.55 -14.84
N ARG A 217 13.27 -7.76 -14.31
CA ARG A 217 12.61 -8.99 -14.78
C ARG A 217 11.21 -9.19 -14.21
N SER A 218 11.02 -8.93 -12.91
CA SER A 218 9.83 -9.35 -12.16
C SER A 218 9.01 -8.18 -11.58
N ALA A 219 9.39 -6.93 -11.86
CA ALA A 219 8.82 -5.71 -11.29
C ALA A 219 8.94 -5.59 -9.75
N LYS A 220 9.80 -6.42 -9.13
CA LYS A 220 10.15 -6.41 -7.71
C LYS A 220 11.60 -6.92 -7.51
N PRO A 221 12.32 -6.50 -6.46
CA PRO A 221 11.88 -5.62 -5.39
C PRO A 221 11.73 -4.16 -5.81
N SER A 222 10.95 -3.41 -5.05
CA SER A 222 11.10 -1.95 -4.98
C SER A 222 12.18 -1.58 -3.96
N PHE A 223 12.63 -0.33 -3.98
CA PHE A 223 13.68 0.18 -3.11
C PHE A 223 13.07 1.17 -2.12
N ALA A 224 13.29 0.95 -0.83
CA ALA A 224 12.88 1.85 0.23
C ALA A 224 14.11 2.50 0.87
N ASN A 225 14.09 3.82 1.03
CA ASN A 225 15.13 4.59 1.69
C ASN A 225 15.18 4.26 3.18
N HIS A 226 16.02 3.30 3.57
CA HIS A 226 16.02 2.73 4.91
C HIS A 226 16.35 3.78 5.98
N ARG A 227 17.31 4.67 5.69
CA ARG A 227 17.67 5.78 6.57
C ARG A 227 16.48 6.68 6.88
N MET A 228 15.73 7.09 5.85
CA MET A 228 14.58 7.98 6.01
C MET A 228 13.48 7.33 6.86
N PHE A 229 13.12 6.09 6.56
CA PHE A 229 12.11 5.36 7.35
C PHE A 229 12.55 5.13 8.80
N THR A 230 13.81 4.79 9.03
CA THR A 230 14.33 4.55 10.39
C THR A 230 14.34 5.83 11.23
N GLN A 231 14.63 6.97 10.62
CA GLN A 231 14.61 8.27 11.32
C GLN A 231 13.21 8.66 11.82
N GLU A 232 12.16 8.27 11.11
CA GLU A 232 10.77 8.66 11.41
C GLU A 232 10.00 7.60 12.19
N LEU A 233 10.22 6.31 11.90
CA LEU A 233 9.46 5.19 12.46
C LEU A 233 10.28 4.30 13.42
N GLY A 234 11.59 4.55 13.54
CA GLY A 234 12.54 3.71 14.26
C GLY A 234 12.93 2.44 13.50
N GLU A 235 13.85 1.65 14.06
CA GLU A 235 14.40 0.45 13.38
C GLU A 235 13.36 -0.65 13.14
N ASN A 236 12.34 -0.73 14.00
CA ASN A 236 11.30 -1.76 13.96
C ASN A 236 10.12 -1.35 13.07
N TYR A 237 10.43 -0.92 11.84
CA TYR A 237 9.44 -0.63 10.80
C TYR A 237 9.45 -1.71 9.70
N VAL A 238 8.35 -1.79 8.95
CA VAL A 238 8.21 -2.65 7.78
C VAL A 238 7.68 -1.86 6.60
N ILE A 239 7.78 -2.45 5.40
CA ILE A 239 6.98 -2.03 4.26
C ILE A 239 5.91 -3.09 4.02
N ALA A 240 4.66 -2.67 4.07
CA ALA A 240 3.50 -3.54 3.92
C ALA A 240 2.61 -3.09 2.76
N SER A 241 1.79 -4.01 2.24
CA SER A 241 0.83 -3.72 1.18
C SER A 241 1.47 -3.12 -0.08
N CYS A 242 1.16 -1.87 -0.40
CA CYS A 242 1.79 -1.15 -1.49
C CYS A 242 3.22 -0.75 -1.12
N TYR A 243 3.35 0.30 -0.31
CA TYR A 243 4.62 0.85 0.18
C TYR A 243 4.50 1.38 1.62
N ASN A 244 3.59 0.80 2.40
CA ASN A 244 3.16 1.38 3.66
C ASN A 244 4.25 1.18 4.73
N GLY A 245 4.88 2.26 5.15
CA GLY A 245 5.79 2.29 6.29
C GLY A 245 5.00 2.18 7.59
N LEU A 246 5.08 1.04 8.28
CA LEU A 246 4.30 0.78 9.50
C LEU A 246 5.16 0.12 10.60
N PRO A 247 4.81 0.31 11.89
CA PRO A 247 5.49 -0.36 12.99
C PRO A 247 5.31 -1.89 12.96
N LEU A 248 6.41 -2.64 13.10
CA LEU A 248 6.41 -4.10 13.32
C LEU A 248 5.68 -4.44 14.63
N GLY A 249 4.95 -5.56 14.69
CA GLY A 249 4.17 -5.97 15.87
C GLY A 249 2.94 -5.09 16.12
N GLY A 250 2.46 -4.41 15.09
CA GLY A 250 1.43 -3.37 15.17
C GLY A 250 0.67 -3.25 13.86
N GLY A 251 0.52 -2.02 13.35
CA GLY A 251 -0.05 -1.76 12.03
C GLY A 251 -0.85 -0.46 11.97
N SER A 252 -1.93 -0.47 11.18
CA SER A 252 -2.82 0.68 11.00
C SER A 252 -4.27 0.26 11.20
N TYR A 253 -4.98 0.97 12.07
CA TYR A 253 -6.42 0.78 12.29
C TYR A 253 -7.21 1.03 11.01
N THR A 254 -7.05 2.20 10.41
CA THR A 254 -7.82 2.63 9.23
C THR A 254 -6.95 3.46 8.29
N LEU A 255 -7.39 3.57 7.02
CA LEU A 255 -6.90 4.51 6.02
C LEU A 255 -8.09 5.13 5.31
N CYS A 256 -8.32 6.41 5.56
CA CYS A 256 -9.18 7.25 4.73
C CYS A 256 -8.33 8.17 3.86
N ARG A 257 -8.85 8.63 2.73
CA ARG A 257 -8.15 9.57 1.85
C ARG A 257 -8.99 10.78 1.45
N LEU A 258 -8.32 11.93 1.40
CA LEU A 258 -8.81 13.13 0.74
C LEU A 258 -8.73 12.99 -0.78
N ILE A 259 -9.74 13.49 -1.49
CA ILE A 259 -9.73 13.65 -2.96
C ILE A 259 -9.53 15.14 -3.27
N LEU A 260 -8.27 15.58 -3.31
CA LEU A 260 -7.91 17.00 -3.29
C LEU A 260 -8.47 17.77 -4.49
N GLY A 261 -8.48 17.17 -5.67
CA GLY A 261 -9.09 17.78 -6.87
C GLY A 261 -10.57 18.10 -6.69
N ASN A 262 -11.33 17.24 -6.00
CA ASN A 262 -12.75 17.48 -5.75
C ASN A 262 -12.97 18.54 -4.66
N ILE A 263 -12.08 18.62 -3.67
CA ILE A 263 -12.09 19.71 -2.69
C ILE A 263 -11.80 21.05 -3.40
N ALA A 264 -10.84 21.09 -4.34
CA ALA A 264 -10.54 22.28 -5.13
C ALA A 264 -11.73 22.74 -5.98
N LYS A 265 -12.52 21.81 -6.56
CA LYS A 265 -13.74 22.16 -7.31
C LYS A 265 -14.76 22.93 -6.45
N ARG A 266 -14.88 22.58 -5.16
CA ARG A 266 -15.78 23.25 -4.21
C ARG A 266 -15.36 24.68 -3.86
N ALA A 267 -14.06 24.97 -3.95
CA ALA A 267 -13.51 26.25 -3.53
C ALA A 267 -13.78 27.37 -4.55
N GLY A 268 -13.90 28.61 -4.09
CA GLY A 268 -13.96 29.80 -4.95
C GLY A 268 -12.62 30.14 -5.63
N GLY A 269 -11.50 29.78 -4.99
CA GLY A 269 -10.13 30.07 -5.42
C GLY A 269 -9.13 29.53 -4.39
N ILE A 270 -7.86 29.92 -4.50
CA ILE A 270 -6.80 29.44 -3.59
C ILE A 270 -7.10 29.79 -2.13
N GLU A 271 -7.56 31.02 -1.87
CA GLU A 271 -7.78 31.48 -0.51
C GLU A 271 -8.94 30.74 0.18
N ASP A 272 -10.08 30.59 -0.50
CA ASP A 272 -11.23 29.84 0.02
C ASP A 272 -10.91 28.34 0.19
N PHE A 273 -10.09 27.77 -0.70
CA PHE A 273 -9.60 26.40 -0.54
C PHE A 273 -8.81 26.24 0.76
N ARG A 274 -7.82 27.12 0.98
CA ARG A 274 -6.91 27.04 2.13
C ARG A 274 -7.59 27.36 3.45
N THR A 275 -8.46 28.35 3.49
CA THR A 275 -9.03 28.85 4.75
C THR A 275 -10.33 28.17 5.14
N ASN A 276 -11.11 27.67 4.17
CA ASN A 276 -12.43 27.12 4.43
C ASN A 276 -12.56 25.65 4.00
N GLN A 277 -12.38 25.34 2.70
CA GLN A 277 -12.73 24.03 2.17
C GLN A 277 -11.82 22.90 2.67
N LEU A 278 -10.50 23.07 2.57
CA LEU A 278 -9.55 22.04 2.99
C LEU A 278 -9.61 21.79 4.51
N PRO A 279 -9.58 22.81 5.40
CA PRO A 279 -9.73 22.59 6.84
C PRO A 279 -11.01 21.86 7.22
N TYR A 280 -12.15 22.22 6.61
CA TYR A 280 -13.45 21.60 6.88
C TYR A 280 -13.46 20.10 6.54
N VAL A 281 -12.94 19.73 5.36
CA VAL A 281 -12.91 18.33 4.93
C VAL A 281 -11.92 17.52 5.77
N MET A 282 -10.76 18.09 6.13
CA MET A 282 -9.77 17.43 6.98
C MET A 282 -10.33 17.11 8.38
N ASP A 283 -11.02 18.07 9.01
CA ASP A 283 -11.65 17.88 10.31
C ASP A 283 -12.68 16.74 10.30
N ILE A 284 -13.57 16.72 9.29
CA ILE A 284 -14.57 15.66 9.18
C ILE A 284 -13.93 14.29 8.96
N MET A 285 -12.90 14.20 8.10
CA MET A 285 -12.21 12.94 7.87
C MET A 285 -11.51 12.43 9.14
N ALA A 286 -10.85 13.32 9.89
CA ALA A 286 -10.18 12.98 11.13
C ALA A 286 -11.17 12.45 12.19
N ARG A 287 -12.30 13.14 12.41
CA ARG A 287 -13.34 12.68 13.34
C ARG A 287 -13.99 11.36 12.90
N TYR A 288 -14.13 11.14 11.60
CA TYR A 288 -14.62 9.86 11.09
C TYR A 288 -13.62 8.73 11.39
N MET A 289 -12.33 8.95 11.14
CA MET A 289 -11.27 8.01 11.50
C MET A 289 -11.23 7.74 13.01
N ASP A 290 -11.39 8.77 13.85
CA ASP A 290 -11.47 8.60 15.31
C ASP A 290 -12.63 7.67 15.72
N SER A 291 -13.81 7.84 15.12
CA SER A 291 -14.95 6.96 15.40
C SER A 291 -14.67 5.52 15.00
N ARG A 292 -13.97 5.28 13.88
CA ARG A 292 -13.59 3.93 13.43
C ARG A 292 -12.62 3.29 14.43
N ILE A 293 -11.56 4.00 14.79
CA ILE A 293 -10.52 3.53 15.73
C ILE A 293 -11.15 3.21 17.09
N ARG A 294 -12.02 4.09 17.60
CA ARG A 294 -12.70 3.89 18.88
C ARG A 294 -13.50 2.59 18.88
N PHE A 295 -14.32 2.36 17.84
CA PHE A 295 -15.09 1.13 17.72
C PHE A 295 -14.20 -0.12 17.64
N GLU A 296 -13.13 -0.08 16.82
CA GLU A 296 -12.18 -1.19 16.71
C GLU A 296 -11.53 -1.54 18.05
N VAL A 297 -11.14 -0.53 18.83
CA VAL A 297 -10.42 -0.71 20.10
C VAL A 297 -11.35 -1.04 21.26
N GLU A 298 -12.50 -0.40 21.37
CA GLU A 298 -13.35 -0.45 22.56
C GLU A 298 -14.48 -1.48 22.44
N GLU A 299 -14.94 -1.77 21.22
CA GLU A 299 -16.21 -2.50 21.01
C GLU A 299 -16.06 -3.76 20.15
N SER A 300 -15.14 -3.79 19.17
CA SER A 300 -15.01 -4.92 18.23
C SER A 300 -14.54 -6.22 18.90
N GLY A 301 -13.84 -6.12 20.03
CA GLY A 301 -13.27 -7.26 20.76
C GLY A 301 -12.07 -7.90 20.06
N PHE A 302 -11.50 -7.29 19.02
CA PHE A 302 -10.41 -7.87 18.23
C PHE A 302 -9.15 -8.12 19.08
N PHE A 303 -8.67 -7.11 19.80
CA PHE A 303 -7.41 -7.19 20.55
C PHE A 303 -7.51 -8.08 21.80
N GLU A 304 -8.71 -8.21 22.37
CA GLU A 304 -9.00 -9.02 23.55
C GLU A 304 -9.07 -10.51 23.21
N ASN A 305 -9.50 -10.85 21.99
CA ASN A 305 -9.88 -12.21 21.63
C ASN A 305 -8.96 -12.86 20.58
N ASN A 306 -8.28 -12.07 19.75
CA ASN A 306 -7.45 -12.62 18.70
C ASN A 306 -6.12 -13.18 19.25
N PHE A 307 -5.73 -14.37 18.78
CA PHE A 307 -4.48 -15.03 19.22
C PHE A 307 -3.23 -14.18 18.92
N LEU A 308 -3.23 -13.39 17.85
CA LEU A 308 -2.13 -12.50 17.50
C LEU A 308 -1.79 -11.56 18.65
N ALA A 309 -2.82 -11.00 19.30
CA ALA A 309 -2.65 -10.11 20.45
C ALA A 309 -2.40 -10.90 21.74
N ARG A 310 -3.12 -12.00 21.97
CA ARG A 310 -2.98 -12.84 23.18
C ARG A 310 -1.60 -13.48 23.34
N GLU A 311 -0.98 -13.88 22.23
CA GLU A 311 0.37 -14.45 22.20
C GLU A 311 1.46 -13.39 21.99
N GLY A 312 1.07 -12.12 21.82
CA GLY A 312 1.99 -10.99 21.75
C GLY A 312 2.73 -10.85 20.42
N PHE A 313 2.23 -11.44 19.33
CA PHE A 313 2.73 -11.19 17.97
C PHE A 313 2.35 -9.80 17.46
N ILE A 314 1.27 -9.22 18.01
CA ILE A 314 0.91 -7.81 17.85
C ILE A 314 0.60 -7.19 19.21
N SER A 315 0.70 -5.86 19.28
CA SER A 315 0.27 -5.08 20.43
C SER A 315 -0.56 -3.90 19.97
N ARG A 316 -1.72 -3.69 20.61
CA ARG A 316 -2.60 -2.54 20.34
C ARG A 316 -1.83 -1.21 20.36
N LYS A 317 -0.91 -1.03 21.31
CA LYS A 317 -0.10 0.19 21.47
C LYS A 317 0.87 0.47 20.32
N ARG A 318 1.00 -0.47 19.38
CA ARG A 318 1.87 -0.38 18.19
C ARG A 318 1.07 -0.11 16.92
N PHE A 319 -0.22 0.17 17.03
CA PHE A 319 -1.04 0.61 15.92
C PHE A 319 -1.08 2.13 15.82
N THR A 320 -1.27 2.62 14.60
CA THR A 320 -1.50 4.02 14.26
C THR A 320 -2.69 4.11 13.28
N ALA A 321 -2.90 5.24 12.63
CA ALA A 321 -3.79 5.35 11.48
C ALA A 321 -3.13 6.20 10.38
N MET A 322 -3.56 5.96 9.14
CA MET A 322 -2.99 6.65 7.99
C MET A 322 -3.97 7.68 7.42
N PHE A 323 -3.54 8.94 7.40
CA PHE A 323 -4.29 10.06 6.84
C PHE A 323 -3.90 10.25 5.38
N GLY A 324 -4.72 9.70 4.49
CA GLY A 324 -4.42 9.59 3.06
C GLY A 324 -4.79 10.82 2.24
N LEU A 325 -4.16 10.95 1.07
CA LEU A 325 -4.62 11.86 0.01
C LEU A 325 -4.32 11.33 -1.39
N VAL A 326 -5.07 11.83 -2.37
CA VAL A 326 -4.85 11.69 -3.81
C VAL A 326 -5.20 12.99 -4.55
N GLY A 327 -4.71 13.08 -5.78
CA GLY A 327 -5.13 14.11 -6.73
C GLY A 327 -4.52 15.49 -6.46
N LEU A 328 -3.29 15.56 -5.96
CA LEU A 328 -2.59 16.84 -5.75
C LEU A 328 -2.43 17.59 -7.08
N ALA A 329 -2.05 16.88 -8.14
CA ALA A 329 -1.86 17.49 -9.46
C ALA A 329 -3.15 18.16 -9.95
N GLU A 330 -4.28 17.46 -9.87
CA GLU A 330 -5.57 18.03 -10.26
C GLU A 330 -5.99 19.18 -9.35
N CYS A 331 -5.74 19.09 -8.04
CA CYS A 331 -5.99 20.16 -7.08
C CYS A 331 -5.27 21.45 -7.48
N VAL A 332 -3.95 21.38 -7.69
CA VAL A 332 -3.11 22.52 -8.08
C VAL A 332 -3.60 23.11 -9.39
N ASN A 333 -3.81 22.27 -10.41
CA ASN A 333 -4.22 22.74 -11.73
C ASN A 333 -5.58 23.46 -11.71
N ILE A 334 -6.57 22.94 -10.97
CA ILE A 334 -7.90 23.56 -10.82
C ILE A 334 -7.80 24.91 -10.09
N LEU A 335 -6.95 25.00 -9.07
CA LEU A 335 -6.77 26.24 -8.32
C LEU A 335 -6.07 27.31 -9.17
N LEU A 336 -5.06 26.95 -9.96
CA LEU A 336 -4.43 27.88 -10.90
C LEU A 336 -5.43 28.40 -11.94
N GLU A 337 -6.29 27.52 -12.48
CA GLU A 337 -7.35 27.90 -13.40
C GLU A 337 -8.33 28.92 -12.78
N LYS A 338 -8.74 28.70 -11.52
CA LYS A 338 -9.63 29.62 -10.79
C LYS A 338 -9.01 31.00 -10.56
N GLU A 339 -7.68 31.07 -10.42
CA GLU A 339 -6.95 32.34 -10.30
C GLU A 339 -6.58 32.96 -11.66
N GLY A 340 -6.94 32.31 -12.79
CA GLY A 340 -6.58 32.76 -14.13
C GLY A 340 -5.06 32.74 -14.38
N ARG A 341 -4.30 31.93 -13.63
CA ARG A 341 -2.85 31.86 -13.72
C ARG A 341 -2.42 30.69 -14.63
N PRO A 342 -1.57 30.92 -15.65
CA PRO A 342 -1.00 29.83 -16.43
C PRO A 342 -0.01 29.03 -15.59
N GLY A 343 0.05 27.73 -15.83
CA GLY A 343 0.96 26.81 -15.15
C GLY A 343 0.38 25.40 -15.11
N ARG A 344 1.25 24.40 -14.92
CA ARG A 344 0.85 22.99 -14.84
C ARG A 344 1.71 22.28 -13.80
N PHE A 345 1.07 21.52 -12.92
CA PHE A 345 1.79 20.65 -11.97
C PHE A 345 2.72 19.70 -12.73
N GLY A 346 3.97 19.59 -12.25
CA GLY A 346 5.02 18.81 -12.93
C GLY A 346 5.88 19.60 -13.91
N HIS A 347 5.48 20.81 -14.29
CA HIS A 347 6.18 21.61 -15.31
C HIS A 347 6.40 23.09 -14.92
N ASP A 348 5.74 23.57 -13.87
CA ASP A 348 5.82 24.95 -13.43
C ASP A 348 6.26 25.02 -11.96
N GLU A 349 7.17 25.95 -11.67
CA GLU A 349 7.76 26.14 -10.34
C GLU A 349 6.69 26.58 -9.33
N TYR A 350 5.85 27.55 -9.70
CA TYR A 350 4.78 28.02 -8.83
C TYR A 350 3.71 26.95 -8.59
N ALA A 351 3.38 26.14 -9.60
CA ALA A 351 2.51 24.98 -9.41
C ALA A 351 3.09 24.00 -8.38
N THR A 352 4.40 23.79 -8.39
CA THR A 352 5.11 22.95 -7.41
C THR A 352 5.08 23.56 -6.01
N GLU A 353 5.37 24.86 -5.88
CA GLU A 353 5.28 25.61 -4.62
C GLU A 353 3.85 25.59 -4.03
N LEU A 354 2.84 25.78 -4.88
CA LEU A 354 1.43 25.68 -4.48
C LEU A 354 1.14 24.28 -3.97
N GLY A 355 1.56 23.23 -4.70
CA GLY A 355 1.45 21.85 -4.25
C GLY A 355 2.09 21.63 -2.88
N GLU A 356 3.33 22.11 -2.68
CA GLU A 356 4.07 21.89 -1.43
C GLU A 356 3.37 22.61 -0.27
N SER A 357 2.86 23.82 -0.50
CA SER A 357 2.11 24.56 0.53
C SER A 357 0.83 23.84 0.97
N ILE A 358 0.12 23.18 0.05
CA ILE A 358 -1.09 22.40 0.35
C ILE A 358 -0.72 21.16 1.17
N ILE A 359 0.31 20.41 0.75
CA ILE A 359 0.77 19.24 1.48
C ILE A 359 1.27 19.63 2.87
N LYS A 360 2.01 20.73 3.01
CA LYS A 360 2.46 21.25 4.29
C LYS A 360 1.29 21.58 5.22
N GLN A 361 0.22 22.21 4.71
CA GLN A 361 -0.97 22.48 5.51
C GLN A 361 -1.64 21.19 6.03
N ILE A 362 -1.73 20.16 5.18
CA ILE A 362 -2.30 18.86 5.57
C ILE A 362 -1.40 18.15 6.58
N TYR A 363 -0.09 18.18 6.37
CA TYR A 363 0.90 17.64 7.30
C TYR A 363 0.79 18.30 8.68
N GLU A 364 0.77 19.64 8.73
CA GLU A 364 0.62 20.40 9.98
C GLU A 364 -0.72 20.14 10.68
N PHE A 365 -1.79 19.83 9.91
CA PHE A 365 -3.06 19.40 10.48
C PHE A 365 -2.93 18.02 11.13
N SER A 366 -2.32 17.05 10.44
CA SER A 366 -2.12 15.68 10.94
C SER A 366 -1.27 15.64 12.21
N GLU A 367 -0.23 16.47 12.29
CA GLU A 367 0.64 16.63 13.47
C GLU A 367 -0.06 17.31 14.65
N LYS A 368 -1.16 18.04 14.42
CA LYS A 368 -1.95 18.68 15.49
C LYS A 368 -3.10 17.81 15.96
N HIS A 369 -3.66 16.98 15.07
CA HIS A 369 -4.72 16.04 15.42
C HIS A 369 -4.16 14.97 16.37
N HIS A 370 -4.87 14.69 17.46
CA HIS A 370 -4.44 13.75 18.47
C HIS A 370 -5.49 12.65 18.68
N ASN A 371 -5.07 11.40 18.57
CA ASN A 371 -5.85 10.22 18.90
C ASN A 371 -5.11 9.37 19.97
N PRO A 372 -5.75 9.06 21.10
CA PRO A 372 -5.10 8.37 22.22
C PRO A 372 -4.67 6.93 21.93
N TYR A 373 -5.17 6.33 20.85
CA TYR A 373 -4.83 4.96 20.45
C TYR A 373 -3.67 4.87 19.45
N CYS A 374 -3.09 5.99 19.04
CA CYS A 374 -1.93 6.04 18.15
C CYS A 374 -0.62 6.24 18.93
N GLU A 375 -0.41 5.51 20.03
CA GLU A 375 0.70 5.79 20.97
C GLU A 375 2.10 5.67 20.34
N ILE A 376 2.29 4.72 19.44
CA ILE A 376 3.59 4.48 18.77
C ILE A 376 4.04 5.65 17.88
N THR A 377 3.10 6.49 17.45
CA THR A 377 3.34 7.69 16.64
C THR A 377 3.07 8.97 17.44
N GLY A 378 3.21 8.91 18.77
CA GLY A 378 3.02 10.07 19.65
C GLY A 378 1.59 10.56 19.78
N GLY A 379 0.60 9.73 19.40
CA GLY A 379 -0.81 10.10 19.36
C GLY A 379 -1.24 10.73 18.03
N HIS A 380 -0.40 10.72 17.00
CA HIS A 380 -0.71 11.35 15.71
C HIS A 380 -0.97 10.33 14.60
N PHE A 381 -1.79 10.73 13.62
CA PHE A 381 -1.94 9.99 12.39
C PHE A 381 -0.73 10.21 11.49
N LEU A 382 -0.37 9.20 10.71
CA LEU A 382 0.71 9.31 9.74
C LEU A 382 0.16 9.74 8.38
N LEU A 383 0.70 10.81 7.81
CA LEU A 383 0.33 11.23 6.47
C LEU A 383 0.75 10.17 5.44
N HIS A 384 -0.14 9.89 4.48
CA HIS A 384 0.03 8.85 3.46
C HIS A 384 -0.31 9.37 2.06
N ALA A 385 0.57 9.18 1.09
CA ALA A 385 0.23 9.41 -0.31
C ALA A 385 -0.45 8.14 -0.82
N GLN A 386 -1.76 8.15 -1.05
CA GLN A 386 -2.48 6.92 -1.42
C GLN A 386 -2.28 6.61 -2.91
N VAL A 387 -2.14 5.33 -3.24
CA VAL A 387 -1.78 4.86 -4.60
C VAL A 387 -2.89 4.98 -5.65
N GLY A 388 -4.03 5.59 -5.38
CA GLY A 388 -5.21 5.51 -6.25
C GLY A 388 -5.93 4.16 -6.15
N ILE A 389 -7.16 4.09 -6.67
CA ILE A 389 -8.00 2.89 -6.76
C ILE A 389 -8.55 2.72 -8.18
N SER A 390 -9.14 1.56 -8.48
CA SER A 390 -9.66 1.25 -9.82
C SER A 390 -10.77 2.20 -10.28
N GLU A 391 -11.50 2.81 -9.36
CA GLU A 391 -12.62 3.71 -9.62
C GLU A 391 -12.19 5.16 -9.86
N ASP A 392 -10.92 5.50 -9.62
CA ASP A 392 -10.40 6.84 -9.83
C ASP A 392 -10.41 7.19 -11.32
N GLN A 393 -11.08 8.29 -11.66
CA GLN A 393 -11.12 8.83 -13.02
C GLN A 393 -10.53 10.23 -13.01
N ASN A 394 -9.45 10.44 -13.76
CA ASN A 394 -8.71 11.70 -13.78
C ASN A 394 -8.29 12.16 -12.37
N ILE A 395 -7.81 11.23 -11.54
CA ILE A 395 -7.25 11.51 -10.21
C ILE A 395 -5.88 10.85 -10.15
N SER A 396 -4.84 11.66 -10.03
CA SER A 396 -3.46 11.17 -9.97
C SER A 396 -3.17 10.60 -8.57
N PRO A 397 -2.44 9.46 -8.46
CA PRO A 397 -2.08 8.88 -7.17
C PRO A 397 -1.25 9.83 -6.31
N GLY A 398 -1.66 10.04 -5.06
CA GLY A 398 -0.93 10.84 -4.08
C GLY A 398 -0.49 12.21 -4.61
N THR A 399 0.83 12.38 -4.69
CA THR A 399 1.51 13.59 -5.18
C THR A 399 2.24 13.38 -6.51
N ARG A 400 1.93 12.29 -7.23
CA ARG A 400 2.60 11.96 -8.50
C ARG A 400 2.19 12.95 -9.59
N ILE A 401 3.10 13.14 -10.54
CA ILE A 401 2.79 13.81 -11.79
C ILE A 401 1.79 12.94 -12.58
N PRO A 402 0.76 13.53 -13.25
CA PRO A 402 -0.19 12.76 -14.02
C PRO A 402 0.50 11.91 -15.09
N ILE A 403 -0.01 10.69 -15.28
CA ILE A 403 0.54 9.74 -16.25
C ILE A 403 0.35 10.28 -17.67
N GLY A 404 1.44 10.31 -18.45
CA GLY A 404 1.52 10.92 -19.77
C GLY A 404 1.89 12.41 -19.76
N GLU A 405 1.93 13.04 -18.58
CA GLU A 405 2.38 14.42 -18.37
C GLU A 405 3.72 14.47 -17.61
N GLU A 406 4.45 13.35 -17.49
CA GLU A 406 5.73 13.39 -16.80
C GLU A 406 6.78 14.19 -17.58
N PRO A 407 7.71 14.93 -16.94
CA PRO A 407 8.84 15.57 -17.60
C PRO A 407 9.62 14.60 -18.49
N ASP A 408 10.22 15.10 -19.57
CA ASP A 408 11.02 14.29 -20.51
C ASP A 408 12.21 13.66 -19.81
N GLU A 409 12.98 14.46 -19.07
CA GLU A 409 14.10 13.98 -18.29
C GLU A 409 13.63 13.38 -16.96
N MET A 410 14.18 12.21 -16.62
CA MET A 410 13.86 11.52 -15.37
C MET A 410 14.28 12.33 -14.15
N ILE A 411 15.39 13.07 -14.26
CA ILE A 411 15.91 13.91 -13.17
C ILE A 411 14.89 15.02 -12.85
N ASP A 412 14.30 15.67 -13.84
CA ASP A 412 13.31 16.72 -13.62
C ASP A 412 12.07 16.18 -12.91
N HIS A 413 11.60 14.99 -13.30
CA HIS A 413 10.52 14.31 -12.59
C HIS A 413 10.90 14.05 -11.12
N LEU A 414 12.07 13.46 -10.87
CA LEU A 414 12.55 13.17 -9.51
C LEU A 414 12.67 14.45 -8.67
N MET A 415 13.12 15.55 -9.27
CA MET A 415 13.25 16.84 -8.60
C MET A 415 11.91 17.45 -8.22
N VAL A 416 10.85 17.27 -9.03
CA VAL A 416 9.49 17.70 -8.66
C VAL A 416 8.96 16.88 -7.48
N VAL A 417 8.97 15.55 -7.56
CA VAL A 417 8.36 14.69 -6.53
C VAL A 417 9.11 14.74 -5.19
N ASN A 418 10.38 15.11 -5.24
CA ASN A 418 11.24 15.37 -4.09
C ASN A 418 10.58 16.29 -3.05
N HIS A 419 9.95 17.37 -3.50
CA HIS A 419 9.33 18.38 -2.65
C HIS A 419 8.33 17.78 -1.66
N PHE A 420 7.70 16.66 -2.04
CA PHE A 420 6.59 16.09 -1.29
C PHE A 420 7.02 14.94 -0.37
N HIS A 421 8.08 14.18 -0.71
CA HIS A 421 8.33 12.87 -0.11
C HIS A 421 8.58 12.86 1.41
N LYS A 422 9.19 13.93 1.92
CA LYS A 422 9.45 14.17 3.35
C LYS A 422 8.19 14.23 4.21
N TYR A 423 7.04 14.64 3.66
CA TYR A 423 5.80 14.79 4.43
C TYR A 423 5.06 13.48 4.68
N PHE A 424 5.43 12.37 4.02
CA PHE A 424 4.66 11.11 4.03
C PHE A 424 5.39 9.97 4.74
N PRO A 425 5.51 9.98 6.08
CA PRO A 425 6.26 8.96 6.81
C PRO A 425 5.70 7.54 6.63
N SER A 426 4.38 7.42 6.43
CA SER A 426 3.74 6.12 6.17
C SER A 426 3.82 5.67 4.72
N GLY A 427 4.37 6.46 3.80
CA GLY A 427 4.68 6.03 2.45
C GLY A 427 4.22 6.98 1.34
N THR A 428 5.12 7.08 0.36
CA THR A 428 4.94 7.71 -0.96
C THR A 428 6.06 7.17 -1.85
N GLY A 429 5.84 7.14 -3.16
CA GLY A 429 6.87 6.73 -4.08
C GLY A 429 6.45 6.74 -5.53
N ASP A 430 7.43 6.54 -6.39
CA ASP A 430 7.28 6.65 -7.84
C ASP A 430 7.67 5.37 -8.57
N ILE A 431 7.12 5.24 -9.77
CA ILE A 431 7.18 4.02 -10.56
C ILE A 431 7.71 4.39 -11.94
N PHE A 432 8.80 3.76 -12.33
CA PHE A 432 9.51 4.03 -13.57
C PHE A 432 9.59 2.77 -14.43
N PRO A 433 8.81 2.68 -15.53
CA PRO A 433 9.09 1.71 -16.57
C PRO A 433 10.40 2.09 -17.28
N ILE A 434 11.32 1.15 -17.40
CA ILE A 434 12.64 1.36 -18.01
C ILE A 434 12.74 0.65 -19.36
N ASP A 435 13.46 1.25 -20.31
CA ASP A 435 13.77 0.64 -21.59
C ASP A 435 14.63 -0.63 -21.47
N VAL A 436 14.52 -1.54 -22.45
CA VAL A 436 15.18 -2.85 -22.45
C VAL A 436 16.71 -2.76 -22.45
N THR A 437 17.25 -1.65 -22.96
CA THR A 437 18.70 -1.42 -23.05
C THR A 437 19.38 -1.40 -21.68
N VAL A 438 18.64 -1.10 -20.60
CA VAL A 438 19.19 -1.06 -19.23
C VAL A 438 19.74 -2.40 -18.75
N HIS A 439 19.33 -3.54 -19.34
CA HIS A 439 19.90 -4.85 -19.00
C HIS A 439 21.41 -4.94 -19.30
N GLN A 440 21.95 -4.06 -20.16
CA GLN A 440 23.38 -3.97 -20.45
C GLN A 440 24.14 -3.10 -19.43
N ASN A 441 23.43 -2.29 -18.62
CA ASN A 441 24.00 -1.38 -17.63
C ASN A 441 23.07 -1.19 -16.42
N PRO A 442 22.78 -2.26 -15.64
CA PRO A 442 21.90 -2.18 -14.47
C PRO A 442 22.44 -1.25 -13.36
N GLU A 443 23.75 -0.99 -13.34
CA GLU A 443 24.42 -0.06 -12.43
C GLU A 443 23.81 1.36 -12.53
N TYR A 444 23.35 1.76 -13.71
CA TYR A 444 22.67 3.05 -13.92
C TYR A 444 21.42 3.21 -13.02
N VAL A 445 20.63 2.15 -12.86
CA VAL A 445 19.44 2.19 -11.99
C VAL A 445 19.86 2.30 -10.52
N LEU A 446 20.95 1.64 -10.13
CA LEU A 446 21.48 1.77 -8.77
C LEU A 446 21.97 3.20 -8.49
N ASP A 447 22.61 3.85 -9.47
CA ASP A 447 23.03 5.26 -9.33
C ASP A 447 21.82 6.19 -9.16
N ILE A 448 20.73 5.94 -9.89
CA ILE A 448 19.46 6.65 -9.68
C ILE A 448 18.94 6.45 -8.26
N VAL A 449 18.91 5.21 -7.75
CA VAL A 449 18.47 4.89 -6.38
C VAL A 449 19.31 5.65 -5.36
N LYS A 450 20.64 5.56 -5.46
CA LYS A 450 21.60 6.26 -4.60
C LYS A 450 21.39 7.77 -4.63
N GLY A 451 21.35 8.36 -5.83
CA GLY A 451 21.15 9.79 -6.02
C GLY A 451 19.83 10.28 -5.46
N SER A 452 18.75 9.55 -5.72
CA SER A 452 17.41 9.89 -5.25
C SER A 452 17.30 9.82 -3.73
N PHE A 453 17.88 8.81 -3.10
CA PHE A 453 17.80 8.66 -1.64
C PHE A 453 18.69 9.65 -0.89
N ARG A 454 19.84 10.04 -1.45
CA ARG A 454 20.61 11.20 -0.96
C ARG A 454 19.82 12.51 -1.03
N LYS A 455 18.85 12.58 -1.93
CA LYS A 455 17.91 13.69 -2.06
C LYS A 455 16.62 13.46 -1.26
N GLU A 456 16.56 12.49 -0.35
CA GLU A 456 15.38 12.27 0.52
C GLU A 456 14.11 11.84 -0.24
N LEU A 457 14.25 11.22 -1.42
CA LEU A 457 13.16 10.41 -1.97
C LEU A 457 13.01 9.13 -1.13
N ARG A 458 11.76 8.67 -0.98
CA ARG A 458 11.39 7.62 -0.02
C ARG A 458 11.35 6.22 -0.61
N TYR A 459 10.70 6.05 -1.77
CA TYR A 459 10.41 4.74 -2.33
C TYR A 459 10.38 4.80 -3.86
N LEU A 460 11.07 3.87 -4.51
CA LEU A 460 11.21 3.81 -5.96
C LEU A 460 10.97 2.39 -6.47
N SER A 461 10.22 2.28 -7.56
CA SER A 461 9.98 1.01 -8.24
C SER A 461 10.42 1.09 -9.68
N PHE A 462 11.10 0.04 -10.14
CA PHE A 462 11.58 -0.10 -11.52
C PHE A 462 11.10 -1.41 -12.10
N TYR A 463 10.75 -1.41 -13.37
CA TYR A 463 10.45 -2.63 -14.13
C TYR A 463 10.72 -2.40 -15.61
N GLU A 464 11.09 -3.45 -16.34
CA GLU A 464 11.21 -3.35 -17.79
C GLU A 464 9.83 -3.15 -18.43
N LYS A 465 9.70 -2.19 -19.35
CA LYS A 465 8.42 -1.82 -19.99
C LYS A 465 7.63 -3.01 -20.58
N ASN A 466 8.33 -4.03 -21.09
CA ASN A 466 7.73 -5.20 -21.73
C ASN A 466 7.44 -6.36 -20.77
N SER A 467 7.72 -6.21 -19.47
CA SER A 467 7.45 -7.27 -18.51
C SER A 467 5.95 -7.59 -18.46
N ASP A 468 5.62 -8.87 -18.35
CA ASP A 468 4.24 -9.33 -18.14
C ASP A 468 3.76 -8.89 -16.75
N VAL A 469 4.63 -8.95 -15.73
CA VAL A 469 4.33 -8.42 -14.40
C VAL A 469 4.58 -6.92 -14.42
N ILE A 470 3.53 -6.15 -14.19
CA ILE A 470 3.59 -4.69 -14.13
C ILE A 470 3.14 -4.16 -12.78
N ARG A 471 3.70 -3.01 -12.41
CA ARG A 471 3.27 -2.28 -11.23
C ARG A 471 2.21 -1.25 -11.63
N ILE A 472 1.00 -1.42 -11.12
CA ILE A 472 -0.16 -0.59 -11.48
C ILE A 472 0.01 0.80 -10.84
N THR A 473 -0.17 0.86 -9.52
CA THR A 473 0.04 2.09 -8.74
C THR A 473 0.73 1.87 -7.39
N GLY A 474 0.79 0.62 -6.93
CA GLY A 474 1.39 0.19 -5.67
C GLY A 474 1.51 -1.33 -5.53
N TYR A 475 0.68 -2.07 -6.27
CA TYR A 475 0.63 -3.54 -6.34
C TYR A 475 0.97 -4.06 -7.74
N LEU A 476 1.10 -5.38 -7.87
CA LEU A 476 1.55 -6.06 -9.09
C LEU A 476 0.40 -6.85 -9.74
N VAL A 477 0.34 -6.80 -11.07
CA VAL A 477 -0.61 -7.60 -11.87
C VAL A 477 0.10 -8.08 -13.12
N LYS A 478 -0.33 -9.23 -13.65
CA LYS A 478 0.10 -9.72 -14.96
C LYS A 478 -0.76 -9.15 -16.09
N ARG A 479 -0.14 -8.60 -17.14
CA ARG A 479 -0.83 -8.14 -18.35
C ARG A 479 -1.64 -9.28 -18.96
N SER A 480 -1.06 -10.49 -19.01
CA SER A 480 -1.72 -11.70 -19.48
C SER A 480 -3.00 -12.05 -18.71
N GLU A 481 -3.02 -11.85 -17.38
CA GLU A 481 -4.23 -12.07 -16.57
C GLU A 481 -5.30 -10.99 -16.83
N ILE A 482 -4.90 -9.72 -17.04
CA ILE A 482 -5.84 -8.65 -17.43
C ILE A 482 -6.54 -9.02 -18.76
N GLU A 483 -5.79 -9.51 -19.75
CA GLU A 483 -6.37 -9.92 -21.03
C GLU A 483 -7.31 -11.13 -20.91
N LYS A 484 -6.98 -12.11 -20.06
CA LYS A 484 -7.90 -13.21 -19.73
C LYS A 484 -9.21 -12.70 -19.14
N LEU A 485 -9.13 -11.81 -18.15
CA LEU A 485 -10.32 -11.23 -17.52
C LEU A 485 -11.18 -10.45 -18.53
N LYS A 486 -10.55 -9.65 -19.40
CA LYS A 486 -11.25 -8.95 -20.50
C LYS A 486 -11.98 -9.89 -21.45
N SER A 487 -11.44 -11.08 -21.68
CA SER A 487 -12.07 -12.12 -22.51
C SER A 487 -13.23 -12.87 -21.81
N GLY A 488 -13.59 -12.49 -20.58
CA GLY A 488 -14.66 -13.11 -19.80
C GLY A 488 -14.25 -14.40 -19.08
N GLN A 489 -12.95 -14.70 -19.03
CA GLN A 489 -12.43 -15.82 -18.25
C GLN A 489 -12.22 -15.40 -16.79
N ASN A 490 -12.36 -16.35 -15.87
CA ASN A 490 -11.99 -16.12 -14.48
C ASN A 490 -10.47 -16.06 -14.32
N VAL A 491 -10.03 -15.29 -13.34
CA VAL A 491 -8.61 -15.13 -12.99
C VAL A 491 -8.43 -15.42 -11.52
N LEU A 492 -7.24 -15.91 -11.17
CA LEU A 492 -6.96 -16.36 -9.81
C LEU A 492 -6.85 -15.18 -8.83
N GLN A 493 -6.14 -14.12 -9.22
CA GLN A 493 -5.79 -13.00 -8.35
C GLN A 493 -6.89 -11.92 -8.35
N ASP A 494 -7.38 -11.55 -7.17
CA ASP A 494 -8.46 -10.56 -6.97
C ASP A 494 -8.05 -9.19 -7.53
N THR A 495 -6.78 -8.84 -7.35
CA THR A 495 -6.21 -7.56 -7.79
C THR A 495 -6.13 -7.41 -9.31
N THR A 496 -6.37 -8.48 -10.09
CA THR A 496 -6.44 -8.38 -11.55
C THR A 496 -7.60 -7.49 -12.00
N ALA A 497 -8.74 -7.58 -11.32
CA ALA A 497 -9.89 -6.71 -11.61
C ALA A 497 -9.57 -5.24 -11.31
N LEU A 498 -8.89 -4.98 -10.20
CA LEU A 498 -8.42 -3.63 -9.84
C LEU A 498 -7.43 -3.11 -10.89
N GLY A 499 -6.49 -3.97 -11.33
CA GLY A 499 -5.51 -3.63 -12.36
C GLY A 499 -6.16 -3.30 -13.69
N MET A 500 -7.17 -4.06 -14.11
CA MET A 500 -7.95 -3.76 -15.30
C MET A 500 -8.65 -2.41 -15.21
N GLY A 501 -9.28 -2.10 -14.07
CA GLY A 501 -9.91 -0.78 -13.84
C GLY A 501 -8.89 0.36 -13.92
N ALA A 502 -7.72 0.18 -13.32
CA ALA A 502 -6.64 1.18 -13.40
C ALA A 502 -6.07 1.35 -14.82
N VAL A 503 -6.01 0.29 -15.63
CA VAL A 503 -5.66 0.39 -17.07
C VAL A 503 -6.70 1.22 -17.82
N MET A 504 -7.99 0.98 -17.56
CA MET A 504 -9.07 1.67 -18.26
C MET A 504 -9.23 3.14 -17.83
N ASN A 505 -9.09 3.42 -16.53
CA ASN A 505 -9.44 4.72 -15.96
C ASN A 505 -8.23 5.61 -15.67
N GLY A 506 -7.06 5.00 -15.41
CA GLY A 506 -5.87 5.68 -14.88
C GLY A 506 -4.69 5.75 -15.85
N LYS A 507 -4.85 5.36 -17.12
CA LYS A 507 -3.82 5.42 -18.18
C LYS A 507 -2.49 4.76 -17.80
N ILE A 508 -2.48 3.76 -16.92
CA ILE A 508 -1.24 3.25 -16.32
C ILE A 508 -0.23 2.65 -17.33
N LEU A 509 -0.68 2.29 -18.53
CA LEU A 509 0.18 1.80 -19.61
C LEU A 509 0.87 2.92 -20.40
N ASP A 510 0.44 4.17 -20.22
CA ASP A 510 0.92 5.36 -20.94
C ASP A 510 2.04 6.07 -20.17
N ARG A 511 2.51 5.51 -19.04
CA ARG A 511 3.65 6.04 -18.27
C ARG A 511 4.86 6.20 -19.16
N LYS A 512 5.53 7.35 -19.04
CA LYS A 512 6.74 7.64 -19.80
C LYS A 512 7.86 6.63 -19.47
N VAL A 513 8.32 5.92 -20.49
CA VAL A 513 9.46 5.00 -20.42
C VAL A 513 10.76 5.79 -20.25
N ARG A 514 11.61 5.37 -19.31
CA ARG A 514 12.90 6.01 -19.00
C ARG A 514 14.09 5.24 -19.54
#